data_AF-A0A0W0VIE3-F1
#
_entry.id   AF-A0A0W0VIE3-F1
#
_cell.length_a   1.000
_cell.length_b   1.000
_cell.length_c   1.000
_cell.angle_alpha   90.00
_cell.angle_beta   90.00
_cell.angle_gamma   90.00
#
_symmetry.space_group_name_H-M   'P 1'
#
loop_
_entity.id
_entity.type
_entity.pdbx_description
1 polymer ?
#
loop_
_entity_poly.entity_id
_entity_poly.type
_entity_poly.pdbx_seq_one_letter_code
_entity_poly.pdbx_strand_id
1 'polypeptide(L)'
;MQKYYLEPREMLHIAEQHANCALHLLSEDADIRAQDGLAHDALLPAISLLHLAVELTLKACLLYEHRQIRHYKKLSELVAANRGLHFSKVDLELIQTLGRQMAYRKGVDYDLWESREQQFIFCKQMSALYLRLLKQLPLELTDEYHR
;
A
#
# COMPACT_ATOMS: atom_id res chain seq x y z
N MET A 1 15.39 -19.04 -16.82
CA MET A 1 14.44 -18.68 -15.73
C MET A 1 13.05 -18.57 -16.36
N GLN A 2 12.11 -19.47 -16.04
CA GLN A 2 10.71 -19.28 -16.39
C GLN A 2 10.20 -18.05 -15.63
N LYS A 3 9.59 -17.10 -16.34
CA LYS A 3 8.93 -15.95 -15.70
C LYS A 3 7.60 -16.45 -15.13
N TYR A 4 7.56 -16.68 -13.83
CA TYR A 4 6.29 -16.84 -13.12
C TYR A 4 5.64 -15.46 -13.01
N TYR A 5 4.49 -15.30 -13.65
CA TYR A 5 3.64 -14.13 -13.46
C TYR A 5 2.68 -14.45 -12.33
N LEU A 6 2.54 -13.53 -11.38
CA LEU A 6 1.58 -13.68 -10.29
C LEU A 6 0.16 -13.51 -10.84
N GLU A 7 -0.75 -14.37 -10.39
CA GLU A 7 -2.18 -14.23 -10.62
C GLU A 7 -2.78 -13.15 -9.70
N PRO A 8 -3.95 -12.54 -10.03
CA PRO A 8 -4.56 -11.49 -9.23
C PRO A 8 -4.72 -11.85 -7.74
N ARG A 9 -5.13 -13.08 -7.43
CA ARG A 9 -5.32 -13.52 -6.04
C ARG A 9 -3.99 -13.69 -5.29
N GLU A 10 -2.94 -14.13 -5.98
CA GLU A 10 -1.61 -14.22 -5.38
C GLU A 10 -1.06 -12.81 -5.07
N MET A 11 -1.30 -11.84 -5.95
CA MET A 11 -0.97 -10.44 -5.69
C MET A 11 -1.73 -9.89 -4.48
N LEU A 12 -3.03 -10.18 -4.36
CA LEU A 12 -3.84 -9.76 -3.22
C LEU A 12 -3.37 -10.39 -1.91
N HIS A 13 -3.01 -11.67 -1.93
CA HIS A 13 -2.48 -12.35 -0.75
C HIS A 13 -1.17 -11.70 -0.27
N ILE A 14 -0.24 -11.40 -1.19
CA ILE A 14 1.01 -10.69 -0.86
C ILE A 14 0.72 -9.26 -0.37
N ALA A 15 -0.25 -8.57 -0.99
CA ALA A 15 -0.67 -7.23 -0.56
C ALA A 15 -1.19 -7.24 0.88
N GLU A 16 -2.02 -8.24 1.22
CA GLU A 16 -2.54 -8.43 2.58
C GLU A 16 -1.42 -8.70 3.59
N GLN A 17 -0.45 -9.55 3.25
CA GLN A 17 0.72 -9.80 4.11
C GLN A 17 1.50 -8.52 4.40
N HIS A 18 1.71 -7.67 3.38
CA HIS A 18 2.37 -6.38 3.57
C HIS A 18 1.54 -5.45 4.46
N ALA A 19 0.22 -5.36 4.24
CA ALA A 19 -0.64 -4.52 5.06
C ALA A 19 -0.68 -4.99 6.52
N ASN A 20 -0.78 -6.28 6.77
CA ASN A 20 -0.76 -6.87 8.11
C ASN A 20 0.57 -6.63 8.81
N CYS A 21 1.68 -6.77 8.08
CA CYS A 21 3.01 -6.42 8.60
C CYS A 21 3.07 -4.93 8.95
N ALA A 22 2.62 -4.03 8.07
CA ALA A 22 2.59 -2.60 8.36
C ALA A 22 1.76 -2.28 9.61
N LEU A 23 0.58 -2.87 9.76
CA LEU A 23 -0.28 -2.70 10.93
C LEU A 23 0.41 -3.16 12.22
N HIS A 24 1.13 -4.29 12.15
CA HIS A 24 1.93 -4.77 13.28
C HIS A 24 3.06 -3.80 13.63
N LEU A 25 3.79 -3.28 12.65
CA LEU A 25 4.84 -2.28 12.88
C LEU A 25 4.29 -0.95 13.41
N LEU A 26 3.02 -0.63 13.16
CA LEU A 26 2.34 0.56 13.67
C LEU A 26 1.64 0.33 15.03
N SER A 27 1.78 -0.87 15.61
CA SER A 27 1.43 -1.10 17.00
C SER A 27 2.44 -0.41 17.91
N GLU A 28 2.04 -0.06 19.13
CA GLU A 28 2.91 0.61 20.12
C GLU A 28 3.64 1.84 19.56
N ASP A 29 2.90 2.75 18.91
CA ASP A 29 3.40 4.02 18.37
C ASP A 29 4.55 3.90 17.37
N ALA A 30 4.69 2.73 16.74
CA ALA A 30 5.74 2.40 15.79
C ALA A 30 7.16 2.34 16.38
N ASP A 31 7.26 2.10 17.69
CA ASP A 31 8.53 1.85 18.37
C ASP A 31 8.75 0.35 18.55
N ILE A 32 9.69 -0.21 17.79
CA ILE A 32 10.04 -1.63 17.88
C ILE A 32 11.22 -1.79 18.82
N ARG A 33 11.02 -2.54 19.90
CA ARG A 33 12.10 -2.91 20.82
C ARG A 33 12.92 -4.05 20.22
N ALA A 34 14.16 -3.77 19.85
CA ALA A 34 15.09 -4.80 19.44
C ALA A 34 15.66 -5.56 20.66
N GLN A 35 16.32 -6.69 20.39
CA GLN A 35 16.92 -7.54 21.42
C GLN A 35 18.02 -6.84 22.24
N ASP A 36 18.55 -5.72 21.72
CA ASP A 36 19.50 -4.84 22.39
C ASP A 36 18.84 -3.87 23.39
N GLY A 37 17.50 -3.87 23.48
CA GLY A 37 16.72 -2.99 24.34
C GLY A 37 16.50 -1.58 23.77
N LEU A 38 16.97 -1.29 22.56
CA LEU A 38 16.75 -0.01 21.89
C LEU A 38 15.40 0.02 21.16
N ALA A 39 14.75 1.17 21.19
CA ALA A 39 13.55 1.44 20.40
C ALA A 39 13.95 1.94 19.01
N HIS A 40 13.43 1.31 17.97
CA HIS A 40 13.63 1.72 16.58
C HIS A 40 12.32 2.22 15.97
N ASP A 41 12.39 3.35 15.28
CA ASP A 41 11.26 3.90 14.55
C ASP A 41 10.94 3.04 13.31
N ALA A 42 9.71 2.53 13.28
CA ALA A 42 9.21 1.65 12.23
C ALA A 42 8.34 2.36 11.18
N LEU A 43 8.18 3.68 11.24
CA LEU A 43 7.33 4.46 10.32
C LEU A 43 7.76 4.32 8.86
N LEU A 44 9.05 4.44 8.58
CA LEU A 44 9.56 4.31 7.21
C LEU A 44 9.31 2.90 6.65
N PRO A 45 9.67 1.81 7.34
CA PRO A 45 9.26 0.46 6.95
C PRO A 45 7.75 0.30 6.74
N ALA A 46 6.92 0.82 7.66
CA ALA A 46 5.46 0.74 7.57
C ALA A 46 4.92 1.43 6.31
N ILE A 47 5.40 2.62 5.96
CA ILE A 47 5.02 3.33 4.73
C ILE A 47 5.33 2.48 3.49
N SER A 48 6.47 1.81 3.45
CA SER A 48 6.81 0.99 2.28
C SER A 48 5.96 -0.25 2.13
N LEU A 49 5.64 -0.90 3.24
CA LEU A 49 4.71 -2.02 3.24
C LEU A 49 3.31 -1.55 2.80
N LEU A 50 2.84 -0.40 3.27
CA LEU A 50 1.57 0.19 2.82
C LEU A 50 1.60 0.56 1.32
N HIS A 51 2.71 1.10 0.81
CA HIS A 51 2.87 1.36 -0.62
C HIS A 51 2.77 0.06 -1.43
N LEU A 52 3.50 -0.98 -1.05
CA LEU A 52 3.47 -2.27 -1.74
C LEU A 52 2.07 -2.90 -1.70
N ALA A 53 1.40 -2.83 -0.55
CA ALA A 53 0.03 -3.31 -0.40
C ALA A 53 -0.92 -2.61 -1.39
N VAL A 54 -0.95 -1.27 -1.38
CA VAL A 54 -1.81 -0.49 -2.30
C VAL A 54 -1.45 -0.76 -3.76
N GLU A 55 -0.16 -0.77 -4.10
CA GLU A 55 0.30 -1.00 -5.47
C GLU A 55 -0.13 -2.37 -6.00
N LEU A 56 0.07 -3.43 -5.21
CA LEU A 56 -0.28 -4.79 -5.59
C LEU A 56 -1.79 -4.97 -5.72
N THR A 57 -2.58 -4.39 -4.80
CA THR A 57 -4.04 -4.43 -4.87
C THR A 57 -4.56 -3.77 -6.15
N LEU A 58 -4.07 -2.57 -6.48
CA LEU A 58 -4.48 -1.87 -7.71
C LEU A 58 -4.06 -2.64 -8.97
N LYS A 59 -2.89 -3.28 -8.96
CA LYS A 59 -2.43 -4.13 -10.07
C LYS A 59 -3.28 -5.40 -10.21
N ALA A 60 -3.68 -6.02 -9.10
CA ALA A 60 -4.54 -7.19 -9.10
C ALA A 60 -5.90 -6.88 -9.72
N CYS A 61 -6.53 -5.76 -9.35
CA CYS A 61 -7.79 -5.32 -9.94
C CYS A 61 -7.67 -5.13 -11.46
N LEU A 62 -6.62 -4.42 -11.93
CA LEU A 62 -6.40 -4.22 -13.37
C LEU A 62 -6.09 -5.52 -14.11
N LEU A 63 -5.35 -6.43 -13.49
CA LEU A 63 -5.05 -7.73 -14.08
C LEU A 63 -6.32 -8.57 -14.22
N TYR A 64 -7.21 -8.52 -13.23
CA TYR A 64 -8.51 -9.19 -13.30
C TYR A 64 -9.41 -8.60 -14.39
N GLU A 65 -9.56 -7.27 -14.44
CA GLU A 65 -10.46 -6.61 -15.40
C GLU A 65 -9.95 -6.62 -16.85
N HIS A 66 -8.63 -6.48 -17.05
CA HIS A 66 -8.05 -6.25 -18.38
C HIS A 66 -7.08 -7.35 -18.84
N ARG A 67 -6.81 -8.36 -17.99
CA ARG A 67 -5.85 -9.45 -18.23
C ARG A 67 -4.41 -9.01 -18.52
N GLN A 68 -4.10 -7.73 -18.30
CA GLN A 68 -2.78 -7.16 -18.54
C GLN A 68 -2.51 -5.99 -17.58
N ILE A 69 -1.33 -6.01 -16.96
CA ILE A 69 -0.80 -4.86 -16.24
C ILE A 69 0.06 -4.09 -17.23
N ARG A 70 -0.40 -2.93 -17.69
CA ARG A 70 0.46 -2.01 -18.47
C ARG A 70 1.64 -1.58 -17.58
N HIS A 71 2.70 -1.03 -18.18
CA HIS A 71 3.89 -0.53 -17.45
C HIS A 71 3.59 0.74 -16.61
N TYR A 72 2.62 0.68 -15.71
CA TYR A 72 2.31 1.73 -14.76
C TYR A 72 3.46 1.84 -13.76
N LYS A 73 4.14 2.98 -13.77
CA LYS A 73 5.34 3.21 -12.94
C LYS A 73 5.01 3.96 -11.65
N LYS A 74 3.81 4.54 -11.54
CA LYS A 74 3.38 5.40 -10.45
C LYS A 74 2.02 4.98 -9.92
N LEU A 75 1.80 5.13 -8.61
CA LEU A 75 0.50 4.88 -7.97
C LEU A 75 -0.62 5.72 -8.59
N SER A 76 -0.35 6.97 -8.97
CA SER A 76 -1.35 7.84 -9.62
C SER A 76 -1.84 7.28 -10.96
N GLU A 77 -0.96 6.62 -11.72
CA GLU A 77 -1.32 6.00 -13.00
C GLU A 77 -2.17 4.74 -12.76
N LEU A 78 -1.85 3.96 -11.74
CA LEU A 78 -2.64 2.80 -11.32
C LEU A 78 -4.05 3.20 -10.86
N VAL A 79 -4.16 4.27 -10.06
CA VAL A 79 -5.47 4.79 -9.63
C VAL A 79 -6.29 5.26 -10.83
N ALA A 80 -5.69 6.04 -11.74
CA ALA A 80 -6.39 6.54 -12.92
C ALA A 80 -6.86 5.42 -13.88
N ALA A 81 -6.16 4.28 -13.88
CA ALA A 81 -6.54 3.11 -14.66
C ALA A 81 -7.70 2.32 -14.03
N ASN A 82 -7.83 2.32 -12.69
CA ASN A 82 -8.87 1.61 -11.96
C ASN A 82 -10.18 2.42 -11.92
N ARG A 83 -10.88 2.52 -13.05
CA ARG A 83 -12.10 3.35 -13.18
C ARG A 83 -13.29 2.84 -12.35
N GLY A 84 -13.31 1.56 -12.00
CA GLY A 84 -14.36 0.97 -11.15
C GLY A 84 -14.20 1.27 -9.66
N LEU A 85 -13.02 1.73 -9.25
CA LEU A 85 -12.74 2.07 -7.85
C LEU A 85 -13.05 3.53 -7.57
N HIS A 86 -13.64 3.78 -6.41
CA HIS A 86 -14.06 5.09 -5.95
C HIS A 86 -13.09 5.61 -4.88
N PHE A 87 -12.42 6.72 -5.21
CA PHE A 87 -11.53 7.42 -4.30
C PHE A 87 -12.06 8.82 -4.04
N SER A 88 -12.16 9.20 -2.77
CA SER A 88 -12.43 10.59 -2.40
C SER A 88 -11.22 11.47 -2.70
N LYS A 89 -11.41 12.80 -2.68
CA LYS A 89 -10.29 13.75 -2.84
C LYS A 89 -9.17 13.49 -1.81
N VAL A 90 -9.55 13.20 -0.57
CA VAL A 90 -8.60 12.88 0.52
C VAL A 90 -7.84 11.59 0.21
N ASP A 91 -8.51 10.56 -0.32
CA ASP A 91 -7.83 9.30 -0.69
C ASP A 91 -6.78 9.55 -1.78
N LEU A 92 -7.11 10.36 -2.78
CA LEU A 92 -6.19 10.72 -3.85
C LEU A 92 -4.96 11.49 -3.34
N GLU A 93 -5.17 12.44 -2.41
CA GLU A 93 -4.08 13.20 -1.77
C GLU A 93 -3.16 12.30 -0.94
N LEU A 94 -3.74 11.33 -0.21
CA LEU A 94 -3.00 10.33 0.55
C LEU A 94 -2.15 9.43 -0.37
N ILE A 95 -2.74 8.91 -1.45
CA ILE A 95 -2.03 8.06 -2.43
C ILE A 95 -0.93 8.84 -3.14
N GLN A 96 -1.18 10.11 -3.49
CA GLN A 96 -0.17 10.98 -4.10
C GLN A 96 1.01 11.20 -3.14
N THR A 97 0.72 11.44 -1.86
CA THR A 97 1.74 11.60 -0.82
C THR A 97 2.54 10.32 -0.61
N LEU A 98 1.88 9.16 -0.59
CA LEU A 98 2.53 7.85 -0.53
C LEU A 98 3.48 7.63 -1.71
N GLY A 99 3.06 8.00 -2.93
CA GLY A 99 3.89 7.91 -4.13
C GLY A 99 5.13 8.81 -4.07
N ARG A 100 5.01 10.03 -3.52
CA ARG A 100 6.16 10.93 -3.30
C ARG A 100 7.13 10.37 -2.27
N GLN A 101 6.62 9.86 -1.15
CA GLN A 101 7.43 9.24 -0.09
C GLN A 101 8.26 8.06 -0.60
N MET A 102 7.78 7.31 -1.60
CA MET A 102 8.53 6.18 -2.16
C MET A 102 9.49 6.57 -3.29
N ALA A 103 9.27 7.70 -3.95
CA ALA A 103 10.28 8.31 -4.84
C ALA A 103 11.51 8.78 -4.04
N TYR A 104 11.32 9.21 -2.80
CA TYR A 104 12.39 9.64 -1.87
C TYR A 104 13.47 8.58 -1.64
N ARG A 105 13.07 7.31 -1.53
CA ARG A 105 14.00 6.18 -1.37
C ARG A 105 14.98 5.99 -2.53
N LYS A 106 14.87 6.80 -3.59
CA LYS A 106 15.79 6.87 -4.74
C LYS A 106 16.73 8.08 -4.69
N GLY A 107 16.87 8.75 -3.54
CA GLY A 107 17.87 9.79 -3.29
C GLY A 107 17.45 11.22 -3.62
N VAL A 108 16.15 11.52 -3.60
CA VAL A 108 15.61 12.88 -3.81
C VAL A 108 15.01 13.36 -2.49
N ASP A 109 15.59 14.39 -1.89
CA ASP A 109 15.18 14.88 -0.57
C ASP A 109 13.90 15.74 -0.68
N TYR A 110 12.79 15.21 -0.20
CA TYR A 110 11.54 15.94 0.00
C TYR A 110 11.23 15.98 1.48
N ASP A 111 11.23 17.17 2.06
CA ASP A 111 10.87 17.44 3.45
C ASP A 111 9.33 17.33 3.60
N LEU A 112 8.81 16.11 3.54
CA LEU A 112 7.37 15.82 3.50
C LEU A 112 6.70 15.88 4.87
N TRP A 113 7.47 15.76 5.95
CA TRP A 113 6.96 15.65 7.31
C TRP A 113 7.64 16.68 8.20
N GLU A 114 6.83 17.52 8.85
CA GLU A 114 7.29 18.48 9.85
C GLU A 114 7.58 17.79 11.19
N SER A 115 6.97 16.63 11.43
CA SER A 115 7.16 15.85 12.65
C SER A 115 6.93 14.35 12.46
N ARG A 116 7.50 13.54 13.37
CA ARG A 116 7.23 12.10 13.47
C ARG A 116 5.74 11.81 13.68
N GLU A 117 5.05 12.63 14.47
CA GLU A 117 3.62 12.49 14.75
C GLU A 117 2.80 12.64 13.45
N GLN A 118 3.12 13.64 12.62
CA GLN A 118 2.48 13.82 11.33
C GLN A 118 2.66 12.59 10.43
N GLN A 119 3.86 12.02 10.41
CA GLN A 119 4.17 10.79 9.67
C GLN A 119 3.40 9.57 10.21
N PHE A 120 3.26 9.44 11.53
CA PHE A 120 2.47 8.38 12.16
C PHE A 120 0.97 8.50 11.85
N ILE A 121 0.41 9.71 11.94
CA ILE A 121 -0.97 10.01 11.54
C ILE A 121 -1.20 9.62 10.09
N PHE A 122 -0.27 9.98 9.19
CA PHE A 122 -0.34 9.58 7.80
C PHE A 122 -0.38 8.05 7.63
N CYS A 123 0.44 7.30 8.36
CA CYS A 123 0.43 5.83 8.30
C CYS A 123 -0.92 5.24 8.74
N LYS A 124 -1.55 5.80 9.78
CA LYS A 124 -2.90 5.38 10.22
C LYS A 124 -3.95 5.71 9.17
N GLN A 125 -3.90 6.91 8.57
CA GLN A 125 -4.81 7.31 7.50
C GLN A 125 -4.67 6.42 6.26
N MET A 126 -3.43 6.08 5.88
CA MET A 126 -3.14 5.14 4.80
C MET A 126 -3.65 3.73 5.09
N SER A 127 -3.51 3.25 6.33
CA SER A 127 -4.06 1.95 6.74
C SER A 127 -5.58 1.93 6.62
N ALA A 128 -6.25 3.01 7.06
CA ALA A 128 -7.70 3.15 6.92
C ALA A 128 -8.14 3.23 5.45
N LEU A 129 -7.37 3.90 4.59
CA LEU A 129 -7.60 3.93 3.15
C LEU A 129 -7.49 2.52 2.56
N TYR A 130 -6.44 1.76 2.90
CA TYR A 130 -6.26 0.40 2.42
C TYR A 130 -7.45 -0.50 2.78
N LEU A 131 -7.97 -0.40 4.01
CA LEU A 131 -9.17 -1.14 4.41
C LEU A 131 -10.42 -0.74 3.60
N ARG A 132 -10.57 0.55 3.24
CA ARG A 132 -11.65 0.99 2.34
C ARG A 132 -11.46 0.47 0.93
N LEU A 133 -10.23 0.40 0.44
CA LEU A 133 -9.89 -0.17 -0.87
C LEU A 133 -10.29 -1.65 -0.94
N LEU A 134 -10.00 -2.44 0.11
CA LEU A 134 -10.37 -3.85 0.16
C LEU A 134 -11.89 -4.08 0.05
N LYS A 135 -12.71 -3.16 0.58
CA LYS A 135 -14.18 -3.23 0.50
C LYS A 135 -14.73 -2.95 -0.90
N GLN A 136 -13.89 -2.50 -1.82
CA GLN A 136 -14.26 -2.19 -3.21
C GLN A 136 -13.78 -3.25 -4.20
N LEU A 137 -13.14 -4.32 -3.71
CA LEU A 137 -12.68 -5.40 -4.58
C LEU A 137 -13.87 -6.06 -5.30
N PRO A 138 -13.71 -6.43 -6.58
CA PRO A 138 -14.65 -7.33 -7.25
C PRO A 138 -14.87 -8.60 -6.42
N LEU A 139 -16.12 -9.06 -6.35
CA LEU A 139 -16.50 -10.20 -5.53
C LEU A 139 -15.68 -11.45 -5.88
N GLU A 140 -15.37 -11.66 -7.15
CA GLU A 140 -14.62 -12.83 -7.62
C GLU A 140 -13.16 -12.85 -7.14
N LEU A 141 -12.64 -11.71 -6.68
CA LEU A 141 -11.33 -11.59 -6.07
C LEU A 141 -11.36 -11.71 -4.55
N THR A 142 -12.53 -11.68 -3.91
CA THR A 142 -12.65 -11.85 -2.46
C THR A 142 -12.67 -13.34 -2.10
N ASP A 143 -12.21 -13.65 -0.88
CA ASP A 143 -12.25 -15.02 -0.39
C ASP A 143 -13.68 -15.55 -0.18
N GLU A 144 -14.65 -14.65 0.05
CA GLU A 144 -16.05 -15.01 0.25
C GLU A 144 -16.66 -15.72 -0.97
N TYR A 145 -16.25 -15.35 -2.19
CA TYR A 145 -16.75 -15.99 -3.41
C TYR A 145 -16.27 -17.43 -3.60
N HIS A 146 -15.11 -17.78 -3.03
CA HIS A 146 -14.49 -19.09 -3.20
C HIS A 146 -14.72 -20.04 -2.01
N ARG A 147 -15.59 -19.65 -1.07
CA ARG A 147 -16.08 -20.50 0.02
C ARG A 147 -17.37 -21.19 -0.37
#